data_AF-A0AAX4FND5-F1
#
_entry.id   AF-A0AAX4FND5-F1
#
_cell.length_a   1.000
_cell.length_b   1.000
_cell.length_c   1.000
_cell.angle_alpha   90.00
_cell.angle_beta   90.00
_cell.angle_gamma   90.00
#
_symmetry.space_group_name_H-M   'P 1'
#
loop_
_entity.id
_entity.type
_entity.pdbx_description
1 polymer ?
#
loop_
_entity_poly.entity_id
_entity_poly.type
_entity_poly.pdbx_seq_one_letter_code
_entity_poly.pdbx_strand_id
1 'polypeptide(L)'
;MTGALTQVIRVEEGTQVGQVRREAVALAQACGFDEDGCGRVALVATELCTNLLNHAGGGQMQLCSVAGRDGLGIELCTLDQGRGFVLADCLPDGYSTGSTPGNGLGTVQRHAALLDAYSDARGAVVLARVYADADSMPDLPYGALRVPLQNETVCGDGWHLAIDAQGVTVSMIDGLGHGAGAADAADAGTRAAAAARGEPGERIARLHAGMSGTRGGAAAVMQFDPGSGQVRFAGVGNIVASLRDGDGVRGMPSHPGIVGVQFRKAQPFDFPHAAGKLLVMHSDGLQSRWTLRDHPGLLSRHPRIIAAVLARDYARGRDDCCVFVMRLGGMQ
;
A
#
# COMPACT_ATOMS: atom_id res chain seq x y z
N MET A 1 8.73 -6.29 -8.31
CA MET A 1 7.61 -6.81 -7.50
C MET A 1 6.33 -6.14 -7.94
N THR A 2 5.27 -6.91 -8.17
CA THR A 2 3.96 -6.39 -8.59
C THR A 2 3.01 -6.40 -7.41
N GLY A 3 2.12 -5.40 -7.34
CA GLY A 3 1.18 -5.27 -6.24
C GLY A 3 0.14 -6.39 -6.17
N ALA A 4 0.13 -7.09 -5.04
CA ALA A 4 -0.94 -8.02 -4.69
C ALA A 4 -2.25 -7.26 -4.45
N LEU A 5 -3.37 -7.91 -4.75
CA LEU A 5 -4.71 -7.41 -4.42
C LEU A 5 -4.85 -7.34 -2.89
N THR A 6 -5.36 -6.21 -2.38
CA THR A 6 -5.66 -6.07 -0.95
C THR A 6 -7.03 -6.65 -0.67
N GLN A 7 -7.08 -7.77 0.06
CA GLN A 7 -8.33 -8.33 0.57
C GLN A 7 -8.84 -7.45 1.70
N VAL A 8 -10.13 -7.14 1.68
CA VAL A 8 -10.78 -6.32 2.72
C VAL A 8 -11.90 -7.15 3.34
N ILE A 9 -11.77 -7.44 4.63
CA ILE A 9 -12.73 -8.22 5.39
C ILE A 9 -13.32 -7.31 6.46
N ARG A 10 -14.65 -7.16 6.47
CA ARG A 10 -15.35 -6.45 7.55
C ARG A 10 -15.35 -7.33 8.81
N VAL A 11 -15.09 -6.72 9.95
CA VAL A 11 -15.01 -7.39 11.24
C VAL A 11 -15.97 -6.69 12.19
N GLU A 12 -17.14 -7.29 12.39
CA GLU A 12 -18.26 -6.71 13.16
C GLU A 12 -18.74 -7.67 14.27
N GLU A 13 -18.42 -8.95 14.16
CA GLU A 13 -18.73 -10.01 15.12
C GLU A 13 -17.62 -11.08 15.14
N GLY A 14 -17.69 -11.99 16.12
CA GLY A 14 -16.65 -13.00 16.35
C GLY A 14 -16.44 -13.99 15.20
N THR A 15 -17.45 -14.22 14.35
CA THR A 15 -17.36 -15.18 13.23
C THR A 15 -16.32 -14.73 12.20
N GLN A 16 -16.20 -13.41 11.96
CA GLN A 16 -15.25 -12.88 10.99
C GLN A 16 -13.80 -12.92 11.49
N VAL A 17 -13.56 -12.96 12.80
CA VAL A 17 -12.22 -13.23 13.36
C VAL A 17 -11.70 -14.57 12.85
N GLY A 18 -12.56 -15.59 12.86
CA GLY A 18 -12.24 -16.90 12.31
C GLY A 18 -12.03 -16.90 10.79
N GLN A 19 -12.77 -16.07 10.05
CA GLN A 19 -12.57 -15.87 8.61
C GLN A 19 -11.21 -15.24 8.31
N VAL A 20 -10.92 -14.08 8.92
CA VAL A 20 -9.65 -13.36 8.77
C VAL A 20 -8.47 -14.27 9.06
N ARG A 21 -8.53 -15.03 10.15
CA ARG A 21 -7.48 -15.99 10.51
C ARG A 21 -7.23 -17.03 9.41
N ARG A 22 -8.28 -17.62 8.84
CA ARG A 22 -8.16 -18.64 7.77
C ARG A 22 -7.58 -18.03 6.49
N GLU A 23 -8.06 -16.85 6.10
CA GLU A 23 -7.58 -16.17 4.88
C GLU A 23 -6.11 -15.73 5.02
N ALA A 24 -5.72 -15.20 6.19
CA ALA A 24 -4.34 -14.83 6.47
C ALA A 24 -3.40 -16.05 6.44
N VAL A 25 -3.81 -17.19 7.01
CA VAL A 25 -3.04 -18.44 6.95
C VAL A 25 -2.93 -18.98 5.53
N ALA A 26 -4.03 -18.98 4.77
CA ALA A 26 -4.00 -19.41 3.37
C ALA A 26 -3.04 -18.55 2.53
N LEU A 27 -3.01 -17.24 2.79
CA LEU A 27 -2.09 -16.33 2.14
C LEU A 27 -0.63 -16.59 2.55
N ALA A 28 -0.37 -16.87 3.83
CA ALA A 28 0.95 -17.26 4.35
C ALA A 28 1.47 -18.54 3.67
N GLN A 29 0.62 -19.57 3.59
CA GLN A 29 0.93 -20.84 2.91
C GLN A 29 1.24 -20.62 1.42
N ALA A 30 0.45 -19.79 0.73
CA ALA A 30 0.71 -19.43 -0.67
C ALA A 30 2.04 -18.67 -0.84
N CYS A 31 2.52 -17.98 0.20
CA CYS A 31 3.82 -17.32 0.22
C CYS A 31 4.97 -18.23 0.69
N GLY A 32 4.70 -19.51 0.97
CA GLY A 32 5.72 -20.50 1.34
C GLY A 32 6.10 -20.50 2.82
N PHE A 33 5.26 -19.97 3.71
CA PHE A 33 5.49 -20.04 5.14
C PHE A 33 5.38 -21.49 5.64
N ASP A 34 6.21 -21.85 6.61
CA ASP A 34 6.11 -23.11 7.35
C ASP A 34 4.97 -23.07 8.39
N GLU A 35 4.80 -24.18 9.12
CA GLU A 35 3.74 -24.31 10.12
C GLU A 35 3.86 -23.26 11.23
N ASP A 36 5.08 -22.99 11.70
CA ASP A 36 5.36 -22.00 12.74
C ASP A 36 5.06 -20.58 12.26
N GLY A 37 5.48 -20.22 11.04
CA GLY A 37 5.18 -18.95 10.40
C GLY A 37 3.68 -18.75 10.20
N CYS A 38 2.97 -19.77 9.74
CA CYS A 38 1.51 -19.75 9.63
C CYS A 38 0.84 -19.57 11.01
N GLY A 39 1.36 -20.20 12.05
CA GLY A 39 0.92 -20.04 13.43
C GLY A 39 1.05 -18.60 13.93
N ARG A 40 2.20 -17.94 13.66
CA ARG A 40 2.41 -16.52 13.98
C ARG A 40 1.41 -15.61 13.28
N VAL A 41 1.21 -15.81 11.98
CA VAL A 41 0.23 -15.04 11.18
C VAL A 41 -1.19 -15.21 11.75
N ALA A 42 -1.59 -16.44 12.06
CA ALA A 42 -2.91 -16.74 12.62
C ALA A 42 -3.15 -16.03 13.96
N LEU A 43 -2.13 -15.99 14.82
CA LEU A 43 -2.19 -15.36 16.12
C LEU A 43 -2.26 -13.83 15.98
N VAL A 44 -1.40 -13.21 15.16
CA VAL A 44 -1.44 -11.76 14.89
C VAL A 44 -2.80 -11.35 14.32
N ALA A 45 -3.33 -12.12 13.36
CA ALA A 45 -4.64 -11.89 12.76
C ALA A 45 -5.76 -11.90 13.81
N THR A 46 -5.73 -12.88 14.72
CA THR A 46 -6.74 -13.05 15.76
C THR A 46 -6.70 -11.89 16.76
N GLU A 47 -5.51 -11.53 17.24
CA GLU A 47 -5.34 -10.46 18.23
C GLU A 47 -5.75 -9.09 17.66
N LEU A 48 -5.34 -8.77 16.43
CA LEU A 48 -5.74 -7.51 15.78
C LEU A 48 -7.26 -7.42 15.60
N CYS A 49 -7.92 -8.48 15.15
CA CYS A 49 -9.37 -8.50 14.99
C CYS A 49 -10.13 -8.47 16.32
N THR A 50 -9.66 -9.19 17.34
CA THR A 50 -10.27 -9.14 18.67
C THR A 50 -10.14 -7.75 19.28
N ASN A 51 -9.00 -7.08 19.11
CA ASN A 51 -8.83 -5.70 19.56
C ASN A 51 -9.77 -4.74 18.82
N LEU A 52 -9.93 -4.92 17.50
CA LEU A 52 -10.84 -4.15 16.68
C LEU A 52 -12.30 -4.26 17.18
N LEU A 53 -12.76 -5.47 17.53
CA LEU A 53 -14.10 -5.67 18.08
C LEU A 53 -14.25 -5.08 19.49
N ASN A 54 -13.33 -5.43 20.39
CA ASN A 54 -13.46 -5.12 21.83
C ASN A 54 -13.24 -3.63 22.14
N HIS A 55 -12.40 -2.95 21.35
CA HIS A 55 -11.98 -1.58 21.65
C HIS A 55 -12.50 -0.54 20.66
N ALA A 56 -12.77 -0.92 19.40
CA ALA A 56 -13.26 0.00 18.38
C ALA A 56 -14.72 -0.23 17.96
N GLY A 57 -15.37 -1.29 18.44
CA GLY A 57 -16.75 -1.64 18.05
C GLY A 57 -16.83 -2.24 16.64
N GLY A 58 -15.71 -2.71 16.09
CA GLY A 58 -15.60 -3.26 14.75
C GLY A 58 -14.86 -2.34 13.77
N GLY A 59 -14.74 -2.81 12.53
CA GLY A 59 -14.04 -2.11 11.46
C GLY A 59 -13.69 -3.00 10.29
N GLN A 60 -12.50 -2.81 9.72
CA GLN A 60 -12.01 -3.57 8.58
C GLN A 60 -10.61 -4.14 8.85
N MET A 61 -10.37 -5.34 8.34
CA MET A 61 -9.04 -5.91 8.17
C MET A 61 -8.66 -5.85 6.69
N GLN A 62 -7.50 -5.28 6.39
CA GLN A 62 -6.83 -5.34 5.10
C GLN A 62 -5.72 -6.39 5.16
N LEU A 63 -5.77 -7.38 4.26
CA LEU A 63 -4.77 -8.45 4.13
C LEU A 63 -4.14 -8.42 2.75
N CYS A 64 -2.82 -8.51 2.67
CA CYS A 64 -2.11 -8.76 1.42
C CYS A 64 -0.74 -9.39 1.66
N SER A 65 -0.16 -9.95 0.60
CA SER A 65 1.26 -10.29 0.60
C SER A 65 2.08 -9.03 0.33
N VAL A 66 3.23 -8.95 0.99
CA VAL A 66 4.14 -7.81 0.91
C VAL A 66 5.56 -8.29 0.66
N ALA A 67 6.35 -7.57 -0.11
CA ALA A 67 7.75 -7.90 -0.28
C ALA A 67 8.59 -7.22 0.81
N GLY A 68 9.40 -7.99 1.51
CA GLY A 68 10.53 -7.49 2.29
C GLY A 68 11.79 -7.42 1.42
N ARG A 69 12.96 -7.24 2.04
CA ARG A 69 14.23 -7.24 1.29
C ARG A 69 14.57 -8.59 0.67
N ASP A 70 14.41 -9.68 1.41
CA ASP A 70 14.91 -11.01 1.00
C ASP A 70 13.80 -12.07 0.81
N GLY A 71 12.54 -11.65 0.63
CA GLY A 71 11.40 -12.57 0.59
C GLY A 71 10.02 -11.92 0.79
N LEU A 72 8.98 -12.75 0.76
CA LEU A 72 7.59 -12.33 0.95
C LEU A 72 7.19 -12.37 2.44
N GLY A 73 6.26 -11.50 2.80
CA GLY A 73 5.61 -11.41 4.10
C GLY A 73 4.10 -11.29 3.96
N ILE A 74 3.43 -11.33 5.09
CA ILE A 74 2.00 -11.10 5.23
C ILE A 74 1.78 -9.79 5.96
N GLU A 75 1.01 -8.91 5.34
CA GLU A 75 0.61 -7.63 5.90
C GLU A 75 -0.81 -7.73 6.43
N LEU A 76 -0.99 -7.33 7.70
CA LEU A 76 -2.27 -7.26 8.37
C LEU A 76 -2.48 -5.83 8.85
N CYS A 77 -3.48 -5.15 8.31
CA CYS A 77 -3.75 -3.75 8.63
C CYS A 77 -5.21 -3.59 9.03
N THR A 78 -5.47 -3.27 10.29
CA THR A 78 -6.82 -2.96 10.78
C THR A 78 -7.11 -1.48 10.67
N LEU A 79 -8.38 -1.14 10.39
CA LEU A 79 -8.87 0.22 10.32
C LEU A 79 -10.23 0.29 11.02
N ASP A 80 -10.40 1.31 11.84
CA ASP A 80 -11.67 1.65 12.47
C ASP A 80 -12.01 3.12 12.28
N GLN A 81 -13.24 3.45 12.71
CA GLN A 81 -13.76 4.82 12.81
C GLN A 81 -14.12 5.15 14.27
N GLY A 82 -13.43 4.51 15.22
CA GLY A 82 -13.67 4.64 16.65
C GLY A 82 -13.13 5.96 17.23
N ARG A 83 -13.13 6.07 18.57
CA ARG A 83 -12.75 7.30 19.30
C ARG A 83 -11.23 7.59 19.27
N GLY A 84 -10.46 6.72 18.61
CA GLY A 84 -9.01 6.73 18.57
C GLY A 84 -8.33 6.25 19.86
N PHE A 85 -7.04 5.93 19.79
CA PHE A 85 -6.23 5.49 20.94
C PHE A 85 -4.74 5.81 20.75
N VAL A 86 -3.97 5.83 21.83
CA VAL A 86 -2.51 6.01 21.79
C VAL A 86 -1.83 4.65 21.94
N LEU A 87 -1.14 4.18 20.89
CA LEU A 87 -0.51 2.84 20.90
C LEU A 87 0.46 2.63 22.07
N ALA A 88 1.26 3.66 22.39
CA ALA A 88 2.25 3.59 23.47
C ALA A 88 1.61 3.33 24.85
N ASP A 89 0.35 3.71 25.06
CA ASP A 89 -0.37 3.48 26.31
C ASP A 89 -0.94 2.05 26.38
N CYS A 90 -0.99 1.33 25.25
CA CYS A 90 -1.54 -0.01 25.13
C CYS A 90 -0.47 -1.12 25.02
N LEU A 91 0.81 -0.75 24.90
CA LEU A 91 1.95 -1.68 24.83
C LEU A 91 2.50 -2.13 26.20
N PRO A 92 2.49 -1.32 27.29
CA PRO A 92 2.89 -1.79 28.60
C PRO A 92 1.95 -2.89 29.09
N ASP A 93 2.53 -4.00 29.58
CA ASP A 93 1.77 -5.06 30.23
C ASP A 93 0.89 -4.47 31.35
N GLY A 94 -0.44 -4.53 31.20
CA GLY A 94 -1.38 -4.26 32.30
C GLY A 94 -2.37 -3.10 32.13
N TYR A 95 -2.37 -2.34 31.03
CA TYR A 95 -3.47 -1.38 30.78
C TYR A 95 -4.62 -2.05 30.04
N SER A 96 -5.58 -2.60 30.78
CA SER A 96 -6.86 -3.07 30.23
C SER A 96 -8.01 -2.34 30.92
N THR A 97 -8.84 -1.64 30.15
CA THR A 97 -10.13 -1.09 30.61
C THR A 97 -11.28 -2.09 30.42
N GLY A 98 -10.98 -3.35 30.09
CA GLY A 98 -11.95 -4.41 29.83
C GLY A 98 -11.51 -5.77 30.38
N SER A 99 -12.47 -6.67 30.60
CA SER A 99 -12.33 -7.95 31.31
C SER A 99 -11.59 -9.06 30.55
N THR A 100 -10.55 -8.73 29.79
CA THR A 100 -9.67 -9.69 29.10
C THR A 100 -8.22 -9.25 29.36
N PRO A 101 -7.28 -10.18 29.65
CA PRO A 101 -5.91 -9.81 30.00
C PRO A 101 -5.30 -8.96 28.88
N GLY A 102 -4.82 -7.76 29.21
CA GLY A 102 -4.31 -6.74 28.27
C GLY A 102 -3.00 -7.10 27.56
N ASN A 103 -2.93 -8.29 26.96
CA ASN A 103 -1.73 -8.89 26.37
C ASN A 103 -1.75 -8.88 24.81
N GLY A 104 -2.82 -8.41 24.18
CA GLY A 104 -3.06 -8.63 22.75
C GLY A 104 -2.03 -7.94 21.84
N LEU A 105 -1.77 -6.65 22.05
CA LEU A 105 -0.78 -5.91 21.24
C LEU A 105 0.67 -6.27 21.57
N GLY A 106 0.98 -6.57 22.85
CA GLY A 106 2.30 -7.11 23.22
C GLY A 106 2.57 -8.48 22.57
N THR A 107 1.52 -9.28 22.37
CA THR A 107 1.58 -10.52 21.62
C THR A 107 1.84 -10.28 20.13
N VAL A 108 1.14 -9.32 19.51
CA VAL A 108 1.44 -8.92 18.12
C VAL A 108 2.90 -8.46 17.99
N GLN A 109 3.39 -7.63 18.90
CA GLN A 109 4.77 -7.14 18.88
C GLN A 109 5.82 -8.26 18.94
N ARG A 110 5.54 -9.35 19.66
CA ARG A 110 6.45 -10.50 19.75
C ARG A 110 6.51 -11.35 18.47
N HIS A 111 5.45 -11.34 17.66
CA HIS A 111 5.32 -12.24 16.51
C HIS A 111 5.38 -11.53 15.15
N ALA A 112 5.22 -10.21 15.13
CA ALA A 112 5.37 -9.39 13.94
C ALA A 112 6.79 -8.79 13.87
N ALA A 113 7.36 -8.76 12.67
CA ALA A 113 8.63 -8.07 12.40
C ALA A 113 8.46 -6.55 12.36
N LEU A 114 7.25 -6.07 12.06
CA LEU A 114 6.87 -4.66 12.10
C LEU A 114 5.53 -4.53 12.82
N LEU A 115 5.44 -3.58 13.74
CA LEU A 115 4.20 -3.08 14.32
C LEU A 115 4.25 -1.54 14.34
N ASP A 116 3.27 -0.89 13.72
CA ASP A 116 3.07 0.56 13.82
C ASP A 116 1.57 0.85 13.89
N ALA A 117 1.22 2.01 14.45
CA ALA A 117 -0.17 2.46 14.47
C ALA A 117 -0.25 3.98 14.37
N TYR A 118 -1.38 4.41 13.85
CA TYR A 118 -1.78 5.81 13.84
C TYR A 118 -3.23 5.91 14.28
N SER A 119 -3.53 6.96 15.03
CA SER A 119 -4.88 7.24 15.43
C SER A 119 -5.10 8.74 15.55
N ASP A 120 -6.28 9.17 15.16
CA ASP A 120 -6.78 10.52 15.36
C ASP A 120 -8.29 10.48 15.65
N ALA A 121 -8.92 11.65 15.62
CA ALA A 121 -10.35 11.79 15.86
C ALA A 121 -11.25 11.06 14.83
N ARG A 122 -10.69 10.55 13.73
CA ARG A 122 -11.43 9.82 12.69
C ARG A 122 -11.32 8.30 12.85
N GLY A 123 -10.57 7.82 13.84
CA GLY A 123 -10.37 6.41 14.14
C GLY A 123 -8.89 6.00 14.14
N ALA A 124 -8.62 4.71 14.23
CA ALA A 124 -7.25 4.18 14.22
C ALA A 124 -6.95 3.28 13.01
N VAL A 125 -5.66 3.12 12.77
CA VAL A 125 -5.05 2.19 11.83
C VAL A 125 -3.92 1.48 12.57
N VAL A 126 -3.93 0.15 12.59
CA VAL A 126 -2.86 -0.67 13.19
C VAL A 126 -2.32 -1.62 12.14
N LEU A 127 -1.01 -1.55 11.90
CA LEU A 127 -0.28 -2.33 10.92
C LEU A 127 0.62 -3.34 11.62
N ALA A 128 0.54 -4.60 11.20
CA ALA A 128 1.53 -5.62 11.48
C ALA A 128 2.04 -6.24 10.17
N ARG A 129 3.35 -6.51 10.09
CA ARG A 129 3.93 -7.37 9.03
C ARG A 129 4.63 -8.56 9.65
N VAL A 130 4.34 -9.74 9.13
CA VAL A 130 4.95 -11.01 9.54
C VAL A 130 5.72 -11.55 8.33
N TYR A 131 7.01 -11.84 8.50
CA TYR A 131 7.84 -12.50 7.49
C TYR A 131 8.07 -13.96 7.87
N ALA A 132 8.36 -14.80 6.87
CA ALA A 132 8.61 -16.23 7.07
C ALA A 132 9.81 -16.44 8.00
N ASP A 133 10.89 -15.72 7.74
CA ASP A 133 12.04 -15.59 8.62
C ASP A 133 11.97 -14.23 9.32
N ALA A 134 11.76 -14.24 10.64
CA ALA A 134 11.61 -13.02 11.43
C ALA A 134 12.94 -12.33 11.72
N ASP A 135 14.06 -13.06 11.68
CA ASP A 135 15.37 -12.58 12.13
C ASP A 135 16.20 -12.02 10.97
N SER A 136 15.90 -12.39 9.72
CA SER A 136 16.71 -12.01 8.55
C SER A 136 16.07 -10.96 7.63
N MET A 137 14.80 -10.61 7.85
CA MET A 137 13.99 -9.88 6.87
C MET A 137 13.66 -8.44 7.30
N PRO A 138 14.50 -7.44 6.98
CA PRO A 138 14.16 -6.05 7.21
C PRO A 138 13.01 -5.61 6.30
N ASP A 139 12.07 -4.90 6.91
CA ASP A 139 10.96 -4.26 6.22
C ASP A 139 11.47 -3.20 5.22
N LEU A 140 10.79 -3.07 4.09
CA LEU A 140 11.05 -1.99 3.13
C LEU A 140 10.12 -0.81 3.44
N PRO A 141 10.63 0.44 3.50
CA PRO A 141 9.86 1.63 3.88
C PRO A 141 8.94 2.11 2.74
N TYR A 142 8.02 1.24 2.34
CA TYR A 142 6.96 1.49 1.38
C TYR A 142 5.64 0.91 1.89
N GLY A 143 4.56 1.49 1.40
CA GLY A 143 3.21 1.06 1.67
C GLY A 143 2.40 1.18 0.43
N ALA A 144 1.68 0.12 0.08
CA ALA A 144 0.81 0.14 -1.07
C ALA A 144 -0.44 -0.68 -0.80
N LEU A 145 -1.54 -0.25 -1.37
CA LEU A 145 -2.80 -1.00 -1.41
C LEU A 145 -3.42 -0.82 -2.78
N ARG A 146 -4.11 -1.87 -3.25
CA ARG A 146 -5.00 -1.81 -4.41
C ARG A 146 -6.26 -2.57 -4.03
N VAL A 147 -7.37 -1.86 -3.96
CA VAL A 147 -8.67 -2.38 -3.52
C VAL A 147 -9.61 -2.29 -4.71
N PRO A 148 -10.31 -3.38 -5.05
CA PRO A 148 -11.24 -3.35 -6.16
C PRO A 148 -12.45 -2.48 -5.83
N LEU A 149 -13.14 -1.98 -6.85
CA LEU A 149 -14.46 -1.39 -6.72
C LEU A 149 -15.38 -2.34 -5.94
N GLN A 150 -16.29 -1.78 -5.13
CA GLN A 150 -17.20 -2.57 -4.33
C GLN A 150 -17.95 -3.61 -5.18
N ASN A 151 -17.94 -4.86 -4.71
CA ASN A 151 -18.52 -6.05 -5.37
C ASN A 151 -17.76 -6.58 -6.59
N GLU A 152 -16.63 -5.98 -6.97
CA GLU A 152 -15.70 -6.57 -7.93
C GLU A 152 -14.69 -7.48 -7.21
N THR A 153 -14.26 -8.54 -7.88
CA THR A 153 -13.21 -9.47 -7.39
C THR A 153 -11.86 -9.23 -8.04
N VAL A 154 -11.82 -8.34 -9.03
CA VAL A 154 -10.63 -7.92 -9.78
C VAL A 154 -10.52 -6.41 -9.72
N CYS A 155 -9.29 -5.91 -9.74
CA CYS A 155 -9.00 -4.47 -9.63
C CYS A 155 -8.38 -3.96 -10.92
N GLY A 156 -9.01 -2.93 -11.51
CA GLY A 156 -8.53 -2.20 -12.67
C GLY A 156 -7.28 -1.37 -12.43
N ASP A 157 -6.85 -1.20 -11.18
CA ASP A 157 -5.58 -0.57 -10.85
C ASP A 157 -4.45 -1.58 -10.65
N GLY A 158 -3.21 -1.17 -10.87
CA GLY A 158 -2.02 -1.96 -10.60
C GLY A 158 -0.80 -1.10 -10.28
N TRP A 159 0.19 -1.69 -9.61
CA TRP A 159 1.48 -1.06 -9.38
C TRP A 159 2.62 -2.06 -9.47
N HIS A 160 3.82 -1.56 -9.79
CA HIS A 160 5.06 -2.32 -9.84
C HIS A 160 6.19 -1.52 -9.20
N LEU A 161 7.00 -2.17 -8.37
CA LEU A 161 8.19 -1.62 -7.73
C LEU A 161 9.42 -2.43 -8.16
N ALA A 162 10.49 -1.76 -8.59
CA ALA A 162 11.82 -2.33 -8.74
C ALA A 162 12.80 -1.54 -7.87
N ILE A 163 13.64 -2.27 -7.14
CA ILE A 163 14.76 -1.73 -6.37
C ILE A 163 15.99 -2.46 -6.86
N ASP A 164 16.98 -1.72 -7.33
CA ASP A 164 18.26 -2.24 -7.81
C ASP A 164 19.40 -1.25 -7.49
N ALA A 165 20.61 -1.55 -7.96
CA ALA A 165 21.76 -0.68 -7.75
C ALA A 165 21.62 0.70 -8.43
N GLN A 166 20.75 0.81 -9.44
CA GLN A 166 20.46 2.07 -10.14
C GLN A 166 19.43 2.92 -9.41
N GLY A 167 18.72 2.35 -8.42
CA GLY A 167 17.83 3.06 -7.53
C GLY A 167 16.46 2.41 -7.44
N VAL A 168 15.42 3.24 -7.44
CA VAL A 168 14.04 2.77 -7.32
C VAL A 168 13.20 3.21 -8.50
N THR A 169 12.44 2.26 -9.06
CA THR A 169 11.44 2.54 -10.07
C THR A 169 10.07 2.10 -9.58
N VAL A 170 9.09 3.01 -9.59
CA VAL A 170 7.68 2.74 -9.29
C VAL A 170 6.86 3.03 -10.53
N SER A 171 6.05 2.06 -10.94
CA SER A 171 5.02 2.22 -11.96
C SER A 171 3.65 2.06 -11.33
N MET A 172 2.69 2.90 -11.70
CA MET A 172 1.27 2.76 -11.35
C MET A 172 0.44 2.82 -12.62
N ILE A 173 -0.59 1.97 -12.70
CA ILE A 173 -1.48 1.81 -13.84
C ILE A 173 -2.92 1.85 -13.32
N ASP A 174 -3.79 2.54 -14.04
CA ASP A 174 -5.25 2.62 -13.82
C ASP A 174 -5.89 2.29 -15.18
N GLY A 175 -6.40 1.07 -15.30
CA GLY A 175 -7.00 0.53 -16.50
C GLY A 175 -8.37 1.16 -16.76
N LEU A 176 -8.71 1.42 -18.02
CA LEU A 176 -9.94 2.16 -18.33
C LEU A 176 -11.22 1.42 -17.89
N GLY A 177 -11.98 2.08 -17.03
CA GLY A 177 -13.22 1.57 -16.44
C GLY A 177 -12.95 0.66 -15.25
N HIS A 178 -13.85 -0.27 -14.97
CA HIS A 178 -13.68 -1.26 -13.90
C HIS A 178 -13.90 -2.69 -14.42
N GLY A 179 -13.69 -3.66 -13.53
CA GLY A 179 -13.90 -5.09 -13.78
C GLY A 179 -12.82 -5.70 -14.66
N ALA A 180 -13.12 -6.89 -15.22
CA ALA A 180 -12.12 -7.74 -15.88
C ALA A 180 -11.32 -7.03 -16.99
N GLY A 181 -11.97 -6.25 -17.86
CA GLY A 181 -11.26 -5.57 -18.96
C GLY A 181 -10.31 -4.46 -18.51
N ALA A 182 -10.59 -3.81 -17.37
CA ALA A 182 -9.67 -2.84 -16.76
C ALA A 182 -8.52 -3.58 -16.07
N ALA A 183 -8.84 -4.66 -15.34
CA ALA A 183 -7.85 -5.51 -14.68
C ALA A 183 -6.86 -6.12 -15.69
N ASP A 184 -7.34 -6.62 -16.84
CA ASP A 184 -6.50 -7.14 -17.92
C ASP A 184 -5.49 -6.08 -18.42
N ALA A 185 -5.93 -4.83 -18.54
CA ALA A 185 -5.07 -3.71 -18.95
C ALA A 185 -4.01 -3.38 -17.89
N ALA A 186 -4.39 -3.32 -16.61
CA ALA A 186 -3.46 -3.10 -15.51
C ALA A 186 -2.46 -4.24 -15.33
N ASP A 187 -2.91 -5.49 -15.46
CA ASP A 187 -2.05 -6.66 -15.38
C ASP A 187 -1.07 -6.71 -16.57
N ALA A 188 -1.52 -6.34 -17.77
CA ALA A 188 -0.63 -6.18 -18.92
C ALA A 188 0.41 -5.06 -18.68
N GLY A 189 -0.02 -3.93 -18.13
CA GLY A 189 0.86 -2.81 -17.79
C GLY A 189 1.89 -3.14 -16.72
N THR A 190 1.51 -3.83 -15.64
CA THR A 190 2.43 -4.26 -14.59
C THR A 190 3.42 -5.31 -15.06
N ARG A 191 3.00 -6.28 -15.90
CA ARG A 191 3.91 -7.23 -16.56
C ARG A 191 4.92 -6.51 -17.44
N ALA A 192 4.48 -5.54 -18.24
CA ALA A 192 5.37 -4.72 -19.07
C ALA A 192 6.34 -3.88 -18.21
N ALA A 193 5.87 -3.34 -17.09
CA ALA A 193 6.69 -2.57 -16.16
C ALA A 193 7.85 -3.39 -15.55
N ALA A 194 7.62 -4.67 -15.25
CA ALA A 194 8.65 -5.58 -14.73
C ALA A 194 9.80 -5.79 -15.73
N ALA A 195 9.49 -5.88 -17.02
CA ALA A 195 10.47 -6.05 -18.09
C ALA A 195 11.07 -4.73 -18.59
N ALA A 196 10.40 -3.60 -18.35
CA ALA A 196 10.83 -2.31 -18.87
C ALA A 196 12.18 -1.86 -18.29
N ARG A 197 12.96 -1.15 -19.11
CA ARG A 197 14.26 -0.54 -18.77
C ARG A 197 14.30 0.90 -19.29
N GLY A 198 15.37 1.64 -19.02
CA GLY A 198 15.56 3.01 -19.49
C GLY A 198 14.85 4.06 -18.64
N GLU A 199 14.77 5.29 -19.18
CA GLU A 199 14.18 6.48 -18.55
C GLU A 199 12.65 6.39 -18.45
N PRO A 200 11.98 7.22 -17.61
CA PRO A 200 10.54 7.08 -17.37
C PRO A 200 9.68 7.15 -18.64
N GLY A 201 10.02 8.04 -19.58
CA GLY A 201 9.31 8.17 -20.86
C GLY A 201 9.44 6.95 -21.76
N GLU A 202 10.62 6.31 -21.77
CA GLU A 202 10.82 5.06 -22.52
C GLU A 202 10.13 3.87 -21.85
N ARG A 203 10.05 3.87 -20.52
CA ARG A 203 9.27 2.87 -19.78
C ARG A 203 7.78 3.01 -20.10
N ILE A 204 7.23 4.24 -20.14
CA ILE A 204 5.85 4.47 -20.60
C ILE A 204 5.63 3.96 -22.03
N ALA A 205 6.59 4.15 -22.95
CA ALA A 205 6.49 3.60 -24.30
C ALA A 205 6.45 2.06 -24.32
N ARG A 206 7.21 1.39 -23.43
CA ARG A 206 7.15 -0.08 -23.27
C ARG A 206 5.84 -0.54 -22.63
N LEU A 207 5.32 0.19 -21.65
CA LEU A 207 3.98 -0.05 -21.10
C LEU A 207 2.92 0.08 -22.20
N HIS A 208 3.01 1.09 -23.07
CA HIS A 208 2.09 1.26 -24.19
C HIS A 208 2.10 0.06 -25.13
N ALA A 209 3.28 -0.43 -25.52
CA ALA A 209 3.40 -1.64 -26.32
C ALA A 209 2.79 -2.86 -25.60
N GLY A 210 3.09 -3.04 -24.31
CA GLY A 210 2.58 -4.18 -23.53
C GLY A 210 1.08 -4.14 -23.26
N MET A 211 0.48 -2.95 -23.20
CA MET A 211 -0.96 -2.75 -23.00
C MET A 211 -1.73 -2.66 -24.32
N SER A 212 -1.06 -2.70 -25.47
CA SER A 212 -1.72 -2.65 -26.79
C SER A 212 -2.63 -3.86 -26.97
N GLY A 213 -3.87 -3.63 -27.41
CA GLY A 213 -4.90 -4.67 -27.55
C GLY A 213 -5.72 -4.94 -26.27
N THR A 214 -5.41 -4.26 -25.17
CA THR A 214 -6.29 -4.19 -23.99
C THR A 214 -7.17 -2.94 -24.05
N ARG A 215 -7.93 -2.63 -22.98
CA ARG A 215 -8.60 -1.32 -22.85
C ARG A 215 -7.62 -0.15 -22.77
N GLY A 216 -6.36 -0.40 -22.43
CA GLY A 216 -5.42 0.65 -22.07
C GLY A 216 -5.76 1.29 -20.73
N GLY A 217 -5.06 2.36 -20.39
CA GLY A 217 -5.19 3.01 -19.09
C GLY A 217 -4.35 4.27 -18.93
N ALA A 218 -4.51 4.92 -17.80
CA ALA A 218 -3.52 5.87 -17.32
C ALA A 218 -2.32 5.11 -16.73
N ALA A 219 -1.13 5.67 -16.87
CA ALA A 219 0.06 5.12 -16.26
C ALA A 219 1.06 6.21 -15.89
N ALA A 220 1.79 6.00 -14.80
CA ALA A 220 2.89 6.85 -14.39
C ALA A 220 4.10 6.01 -13.98
N VAL A 221 5.30 6.53 -14.27
CA VAL A 221 6.58 5.94 -13.89
C VAL A 221 7.40 7.00 -13.17
N MET A 222 7.82 6.66 -11.95
CA MET A 222 8.72 7.43 -11.10
C MET A 222 10.03 6.65 -10.96
N GLN A 223 11.16 7.33 -11.12
CA GLN A 223 12.48 6.78 -10.85
C GLN A 223 13.23 7.67 -9.86
N PHE A 224 13.76 7.09 -8.79
CA PHE A 224 14.61 7.76 -7.80
C PHE A 224 16.04 7.26 -7.94
N ASP A 225 16.96 8.17 -8.19
CA ASP A 225 18.40 7.90 -8.20
C ASP A 225 18.99 8.22 -6.81
N PRO A 226 19.48 7.21 -6.06
CA PRO A 226 20.06 7.43 -4.74
C PRO A 226 21.40 8.17 -4.78
N GLY A 227 22.14 8.12 -5.90
CA GLY A 227 23.43 8.79 -6.04
C GLY A 227 23.29 10.31 -6.15
N SER A 228 22.32 10.78 -6.95
CA SER A 228 22.02 12.21 -7.09
C SER A 228 20.94 12.73 -6.14
N GLY A 229 20.16 11.84 -5.52
CA GLY A 229 18.97 12.19 -4.73
C GLY A 229 17.85 12.82 -5.56
N GLN A 230 17.85 12.61 -6.88
CA GLN A 230 16.86 13.14 -7.84
C GLN A 230 15.73 12.13 -8.08
N VAL A 231 14.52 12.66 -8.31
CA VAL A 231 13.44 11.90 -8.95
C VAL A 231 13.28 12.32 -10.41
N ARG A 232 13.06 11.36 -11.31
CA ARG A 232 12.55 11.57 -12.66
C ARG A 232 11.18 10.95 -12.80
N PHE A 233 10.28 11.64 -13.49
CA PHE A 233 8.88 11.20 -13.60
C PHE A 233 8.33 11.41 -14.99
N ALA A 234 7.56 10.45 -15.49
CA ALA A 234 6.70 10.61 -16.66
C ALA A 234 5.34 9.98 -16.39
N GLY A 235 4.26 10.69 -16.73
CA GLY A 235 2.89 10.21 -16.56
C GLY A 235 2.02 10.51 -17.76
N VAL A 236 1.06 9.62 -18.01
CA VAL A 236 0.02 9.75 -19.04
C VAL A 236 -1.32 9.42 -18.39
N GLY A 237 -2.32 10.29 -18.56
CA GLY A 237 -3.64 10.15 -17.96
C GLY A 237 -3.77 10.84 -16.60
N ASN A 238 -4.54 10.24 -15.70
CA ASN A 238 -5.05 10.81 -14.45
C ASN A 238 -4.36 10.29 -13.17
N ILE A 239 -3.31 9.45 -13.27
CA ILE A 239 -2.52 9.06 -12.09
C ILE A 239 -1.94 10.32 -11.43
N VAL A 240 -2.24 10.48 -10.14
CA VAL A 240 -1.74 11.59 -9.32
C VAL A 240 -0.45 11.15 -8.65
N ALA A 241 0.58 11.98 -8.74
CA ALA A 241 1.86 11.73 -8.09
C ALA A 241 2.39 13.02 -7.45
N SER A 242 2.96 12.92 -6.25
CA SER A 242 3.52 14.06 -5.53
C SER A 242 4.68 13.67 -4.63
N LEU A 243 5.63 14.60 -4.46
CA LEU A 243 6.64 14.56 -3.41
C LEU A 243 6.20 15.47 -2.26
N ARG A 244 6.31 14.97 -1.04
CA ARG A 244 5.85 15.66 0.18
C ARG A 244 6.93 15.71 1.25
N ASP A 245 7.07 16.86 1.89
CA ASP A 245 8.01 17.12 2.98
C ASP A 245 7.43 18.10 4.00
N GLY A 246 6.96 17.60 5.15
CA GLY A 246 6.29 18.43 6.15
C GLY A 246 5.11 19.18 5.55
N ASP A 247 5.35 20.45 5.21
CA ASP A 247 4.39 21.39 4.65
C ASP A 247 4.43 21.53 3.12
N GLY A 248 5.49 21.07 2.46
CA GLY A 248 5.65 21.17 1.02
C GLY A 248 4.95 20.05 0.28
N VAL A 249 4.26 20.41 -0.81
CA VAL A 249 3.74 19.45 -1.79
C VAL A 249 4.24 19.89 -3.16
N ARG A 250 4.97 18.99 -3.84
CA ARG A 250 5.40 19.17 -5.23
C ARG A 250 4.72 18.11 -6.08
N GLY A 251 3.69 18.51 -6.82
CA GLY A 251 3.00 17.64 -7.78
C GLY A 251 3.89 17.28 -8.97
N MET A 252 3.74 16.05 -9.47
CA MET A 252 4.43 15.54 -10.64
C MET A 252 3.41 15.38 -11.79
N PRO A 253 3.50 16.19 -12.85
CA PRO A 253 2.42 16.32 -13.82
C PRO A 253 2.40 15.16 -14.82
N SER A 254 1.19 14.68 -15.12
CA SER A 254 0.90 13.72 -16.19
C SER A 254 0.35 14.44 -17.43
N HIS A 255 0.63 13.92 -18.61
CA HIS A 255 0.08 14.43 -19.87
C HIS A 255 -1.22 13.72 -20.27
N PRO A 256 -2.14 14.40 -20.97
CA PRO A 256 -3.34 13.73 -21.50
C PRO A 256 -3.01 12.58 -22.46
N GLY A 257 -3.74 11.48 -22.34
CA GLY A 257 -3.63 10.33 -23.22
C GLY A 257 -4.00 9.02 -22.52
N ILE A 258 -3.99 7.94 -23.29
CA ILE A 258 -4.27 6.58 -22.83
C ILE A 258 -3.14 5.67 -23.30
N VAL A 259 -2.42 5.08 -22.34
CA VAL A 259 -1.38 4.08 -22.59
C VAL A 259 -2.04 2.79 -23.10
N GLY A 260 -1.47 2.16 -24.12
CA GLY A 260 -2.11 1.05 -24.86
C GLY A 260 -3.07 1.47 -25.98
N VAL A 261 -3.46 2.76 -26.07
CA VAL A 261 -4.36 3.27 -27.13
C VAL A 261 -3.70 4.41 -27.91
N GLN A 262 -3.63 5.61 -27.31
CA GLN A 262 -3.04 6.78 -27.96
C GLN A 262 -2.62 7.83 -26.93
N PHE A 263 -1.39 8.31 -27.06
CA PHE A 263 -0.89 9.52 -26.41
C PHE A 263 0.17 10.15 -27.31
N ARG A 264 0.62 11.36 -26.99
CA ARG A 264 1.72 12.01 -27.74
C ARG A 264 3.08 11.47 -27.26
N LYS A 265 3.82 12.27 -26.52
CA LYS A 265 5.11 11.92 -25.94
C LYS A 265 5.00 12.02 -24.43
N ALA A 266 5.42 10.97 -23.72
CA ALA A 266 5.57 10.99 -22.28
C ALA A 266 6.91 11.65 -21.93
N GLN A 267 6.91 12.99 -21.87
CA GLN A 267 8.11 13.75 -21.56
C GLN A 267 8.48 13.57 -20.07
N PRO A 268 9.71 13.12 -19.76
CA PRO A 268 10.16 13.07 -18.37
C PRO A 268 10.40 14.47 -17.81
N PHE A 269 10.13 14.61 -16.51
CA PHE A 269 10.41 15.78 -15.69
C PHE A 269 11.36 15.42 -14.55
N ASP A 270 12.28 16.34 -14.25
CA ASP A 270 13.26 16.18 -13.17
C ASP A 270 12.84 16.92 -11.91
N PHE A 271 13.03 16.26 -10.78
CA PHE A 271 12.69 16.73 -9.44
C PHE A 271 13.93 16.61 -8.55
N PRO A 272 14.78 17.65 -8.47
CA PRO A 272 15.95 17.63 -7.61
C PRO A 272 15.55 17.70 -6.12
N HIS A 273 16.47 17.27 -5.26
CA HIS A 273 16.32 17.26 -3.80
C HIS A 273 15.13 16.41 -3.32
N ALA A 274 14.98 15.20 -3.85
CA ALA A 274 13.89 14.30 -3.50
C ALA A 274 14.23 13.35 -2.35
N ALA A 275 15.51 13.17 -2.03
CA ALA A 275 15.95 12.37 -0.88
C ALA A 275 15.31 12.88 0.44
N GLY A 276 14.85 11.95 1.28
CA GLY A 276 14.13 12.22 2.53
C GLY A 276 12.64 12.55 2.36
N LYS A 277 12.17 12.80 1.13
CA LYS A 277 10.75 13.12 0.87
C LYS A 277 9.89 11.88 0.82
N LEU A 278 8.59 12.08 1.07
CA LEU A 278 7.57 11.07 0.91
C LEU A 278 7.00 11.15 -0.52
N LEU A 279 7.19 10.08 -1.30
CA LEU A 279 6.45 9.87 -2.53
C LEU A 279 5.04 9.41 -2.19
N VAL A 280 4.03 10.03 -2.78
CA VAL A 280 2.65 9.52 -2.82
C VAL A 280 2.16 9.48 -4.26
N MET A 281 1.72 8.30 -4.70
CA MET A 281 1.05 8.07 -5.98
C MET A 281 -0.31 7.43 -5.74
N HIS A 282 -1.33 7.81 -6.49
CA HIS A 282 -2.63 7.15 -6.41
C HIS A 282 -3.40 7.21 -7.75
N SER A 283 -4.28 6.23 -7.96
CA SER A 283 -5.30 6.27 -9.01
C SER A 283 -6.37 7.29 -8.67
N ASP A 284 -7.28 7.58 -9.61
CA ASP A 284 -8.33 8.57 -9.33
C ASP A 284 -9.47 8.03 -8.44
N GLY A 285 -9.45 6.75 -8.09
CA GLY A 285 -10.28 6.20 -7.01
C GLY A 285 -10.07 6.85 -5.65
N LEU A 286 -8.93 7.51 -5.45
CA LEU A 286 -8.68 8.39 -4.33
C LEU A 286 -8.93 9.85 -4.73
N GLN A 287 -9.62 10.61 -3.87
CA GLN A 287 -9.74 12.06 -4.05
C GLN A 287 -8.34 12.70 -4.11
N SER A 288 -8.16 13.74 -4.93
CA SER A 288 -6.88 14.44 -5.05
C SER A 288 -6.72 15.61 -4.06
N ARG A 289 -7.82 16.04 -3.44
CA ARG A 289 -7.84 17.19 -2.52
C ARG A 289 -7.83 16.71 -1.07
N TRP A 290 -6.63 16.55 -0.53
CA TRP A 290 -6.37 16.24 0.87
C TRP A 290 -5.01 16.79 1.28
N THR A 291 -4.81 16.96 2.59
CA THR A 291 -3.52 17.40 3.15
C THR A 291 -3.14 16.54 4.33
N LEU A 292 -1.85 16.19 4.43
CA LEU A 292 -1.33 15.46 5.60
C LEU A 292 -1.42 16.30 6.87
N ARG A 293 -1.61 17.62 6.77
CA ARG A 293 -1.84 18.51 7.93
C ARG A 293 -3.13 18.19 8.67
N ASP A 294 -4.11 17.60 8.00
CA ASP A 294 -5.36 17.16 8.64
C ASP A 294 -5.13 15.92 9.53
N HIS A 295 -3.93 15.34 9.48
CA HIS A 295 -3.51 14.14 10.20
C HIS A 295 -2.18 14.35 10.94
N PRO A 296 -2.17 15.07 12.07
CA PRO A 296 -0.95 15.39 12.82
C PRO A 296 -0.14 14.14 13.18
N GLY A 297 1.16 14.15 12.90
CA GLY A 297 2.05 13.02 13.19
C GLY A 297 1.96 11.84 12.20
N LEU A 298 1.05 11.87 11.22
CA LEU A 298 0.95 10.81 10.20
C LEU A 298 2.23 10.73 9.35
N LEU A 299 2.86 11.87 9.05
CA LEU A 299 4.06 11.93 8.21
C LEU A 299 5.25 11.16 8.80
N SER A 300 5.31 10.90 10.11
CA SER A 300 6.37 10.12 10.74
C SER A 300 6.08 8.61 10.80
N ARG A 301 4.88 8.18 10.38
CA ARG A 301 4.45 6.77 10.45
C ARG A 301 4.93 5.95 9.27
N HIS A 302 4.86 4.64 9.40
CA HIS A 302 5.20 3.74 8.31
C HIS A 302 4.40 4.11 7.04
N PRO A 303 5.01 4.16 5.84
CA PRO A 303 4.31 4.55 4.60
C PRO A 303 3.01 3.80 4.33
N ARG A 304 2.90 2.55 4.80
CA ARG A 304 1.66 1.78 4.71
C ARG A 304 0.53 2.31 5.58
N ILE A 305 0.83 2.83 6.76
CA ILE A 305 -0.14 3.52 7.61
C ILE A 305 -0.67 4.75 6.88
N ILE A 306 0.22 5.52 6.24
CA ILE A 306 -0.16 6.69 5.43
C ILE A 306 -1.09 6.28 4.29
N ALA A 307 -0.75 5.23 3.53
CA ALA A 307 -1.62 4.71 2.48
C ALA A 307 -3.01 4.29 3.02
N ALA A 308 -3.06 3.60 4.17
CA ALA A 308 -4.32 3.16 4.79
C ALA A 308 -5.20 4.33 5.22
N VAL A 309 -4.63 5.34 5.89
CA VAL A 309 -5.36 6.54 6.33
C VAL A 309 -5.90 7.29 5.12
N LEU A 310 -5.09 7.46 4.08
CA LEU A 310 -5.53 8.10 2.86
C LEU A 310 -6.72 7.36 2.23
N ALA A 311 -6.63 6.03 2.09
CA ALA A 311 -7.73 5.23 1.55
C ALA A 311 -8.97 5.29 2.44
N ARG A 312 -8.84 5.19 3.77
CA ARG A 312 -9.96 5.27 4.72
C ARG A 312 -10.74 6.58 4.57
N ASP A 313 -10.01 7.70 4.49
CA ASP A 313 -10.61 9.02 4.63
C ASP A 313 -10.95 9.70 3.29
N TYR A 314 -10.32 9.26 2.20
CA TYR A 314 -10.41 9.93 0.90
C TYR A 314 -10.66 9.00 -0.29
N ALA A 315 -10.90 7.70 -0.09
CA ALA A 315 -11.38 6.85 -1.18
C ALA A 315 -12.78 7.30 -1.62
N ARG A 316 -13.04 7.26 -2.93
CA ARG A 316 -14.32 7.68 -3.52
C ARG A 316 -15.43 6.64 -3.34
N GLY A 317 -15.07 5.36 -3.17
CA GLY A 317 -16.02 4.25 -3.02
C GLY A 317 -16.84 3.90 -4.27
N ARG A 318 -16.52 4.50 -5.41
CA ARG A 318 -17.20 4.31 -6.71
C ARG A 318 -16.24 3.98 -7.84
N ASP A 319 -14.99 3.68 -7.49
CA ASP A 319 -13.96 3.22 -8.42
C ASP A 319 -13.01 2.26 -7.71
N ASP A 320 -12.17 1.58 -8.50
CA ASP A 320 -10.96 0.91 -8.00
C ASP A 320 -10.07 1.93 -7.29
N CYS A 321 -9.40 1.54 -6.19
CA CYS A 321 -8.58 2.46 -5.41
C CYS A 321 -7.19 1.89 -5.16
N CYS A 322 -6.18 2.57 -5.72
CA CYS A 322 -4.78 2.22 -5.56
C CYS A 322 -3.99 3.40 -5.01
N VAL A 323 -3.23 3.13 -3.94
CA VAL A 323 -2.38 4.13 -3.27
C VAL A 323 -1.02 3.51 -3.04
N PHE A 324 0.04 4.23 -3.42
CA PHE A 324 1.43 3.85 -3.19
C PHE A 324 2.15 4.99 -2.49
N VAL A 325 2.88 4.65 -1.42
CA VAL A 325 3.62 5.59 -0.59
C VAL A 325 5.02 5.03 -0.32
N MET A 326 6.06 5.85 -0.42
CA MET A 326 7.43 5.44 -0.11
C MET A 326 8.26 6.60 0.43
N ARG A 327 9.17 6.33 1.38
CA ARG A 327 10.21 7.29 1.78
C ARG A 327 11.42 7.16 0.86
N LEU A 328 11.73 8.22 0.13
CA LEU A 328 12.86 8.23 -0.77
C LEU A 328 14.17 8.44 -0.01
N GLY A 329 15.20 7.66 -0.35
CA GLY A 329 16.50 7.71 0.33
C GLY A 329 16.56 7.03 1.70
N GLY A 330 15.44 6.51 2.23
CA GLY A 330 15.38 5.78 3.50
C GLY A 330 15.61 4.27 3.39
N MET A 331 16.05 3.78 2.23
CA MET A 331 16.22 2.34 1.94
C MET A 331 17.65 1.83 2.20
N GLN A 332 18.53 2.65 2.77
CA GLN A 332 19.84 2.20 3.25
C GLN A 332 19.70 1.46 4.57
#